data_AF-A0A7Y2XEW4-F1
#
_entry.id   AF-A0A7Y2XEW4-F1
#
_cell.length_a   1.000
_cell.length_b   1.000
_cell.length_c   1.000
_cell.angle_alpha   90.00
_cell.angle_beta   90.00
_cell.angle_gamma   90.00
#
_symmetry.space_group_name_H-M   'P 1'
#
loop_
_entity.id
_entity.type
_entity.pdbx_description
1 polymer ?
#
loop_
_entity_poly.entity_id
_entity_poly.type
_entity_poly.pdbx_seq_one_letter_code
_entity_poly.pdbx_strand_id
1 'polypeptide(L)'
;MKTTSNFDRFQPLIITAFWALLFASPLLFGRFEDEIDWDHIFMVWLNYVPLLVVFLINRYILLPKLFFKGKRVTYFISTTLLIGAITLGLFFFHTTNNNQQNRTPPPPARSAMDGTQQTPSEFSMNERPRMLPRQNKPDSIPPFANFLILAILLVGFDAGLQVSMRWASLDQEKMKLQTENIENQLAILKNQVSPHFFMNTLNNIHALVDIDSEEAKQAIIKLSNLMRHLLYDSEEKMTPIKKEVEFINSYVELMKLRFSNKVKISVQIPSEIPEKFIPPLLFTSLLENAFKHGISYNKDSFITIIMRFSQNKLHFEIENSNHSKITDENSGIGIENTKKRIALLFNNFDFTISENKEIYKVNLSIPL
;
A
#
# COMPACT_ATOMS: atom_id res chain seq x y z
N MET A 1 -6.95 -1.49 -14.46
CA MET A 1 -8.22 -2.10 -14.01
C MET A 1 -8.37 -1.77 -12.52
N LYS A 2 -9.25 -0.83 -12.15
CA LYS A 2 -9.41 -0.41 -10.74
C LYS A 2 -10.04 -1.55 -9.96
N THR A 3 -9.26 -2.22 -9.11
CA THR A 3 -9.77 -3.10 -8.06
C THR A 3 -10.51 -2.23 -7.06
N THR A 4 -11.78 -1.97 -7.33
CA THR A 4 -12.71 -1.43 -6.33
C THR A 4 -12.76 -2.45 -5.21
N SER A 5 -12.41 -2.02 -4.00
CA SER A 5 -12.49 -2.86 -2.81
C SER A 5 -13.90 -3.43 -2.73
N ASN A 6 -14.07 -4.70 -2.33
CA ASN A 6 -15.41 -5.27 -2.09
C ASN A 6 -16.26 -4.35 -1.22
N PHE A 7 -15.63 -3.59 -0.32
CA PHE A 7 -16.27 -2.62 0.54
C PHE A 7 -16.86 -1.40 -0.21
N ASP A 8 -16.23 -0.92 -1.30
CA ASP A 8 -16.76 0.20 -2.10
C ASP A 8 -18.11 -0.14 -2.73
N ARG A 9 -18.37 -1.42 -2.99
CA ARG A 9 -19.66 -1.91 -3.51
C ARG A 9 -20.75 -1.94 -2.44
N PHE A 10 -20.41 -2.22 -1.18
CA PHE A 10 -21.37 -2.29 -0.07
C PHE A 10 -21.59 -0.95 0.63
N GLN A 11 -20.65 -0.01 0.51
CA GLN A 11 -20.75 1.31 1.13
C GLN A 11 -22.06 2.06 0.84
N PRO A 12 -22.58 2.12 -0.41
CA PRO A 12 -23.86 2.77 -0.70
C PRO A 12 -25.04 2.05 -0.03
N LEU A 13 -24.97 0.73 0.08
CA LEU A 13 -25.99 -0.11 0.71
C LEU A 13 -26.04 0.13 2.22
N ILE A 14 -24.90 0.25 2.88
CA ILE A 14 -24.82 0.55 4.31
C ILE A 14 -25.40 1.94 4.61
N ILE A 15 -25.09 2.94 3.77
CA ILE A 15 -25.57 4.31 3.97
C ILE A 15 -27.07 4.42 3.72
N THR A 16 -27.57 3.77 2.67
CA THR A 16 -29.01 3.72 2.40
C THR A 16 -29.76 3.00 3.51
N ALA A 17 -29.22 1.89 4.03
CA ALA A 17 -29.78 1.19 5.20
C ALA A 17 -29.75 2.07 6.46
N PHE A 18 -28.66 2.79 6.72
CA PHE A 18 -28.55 3.71 7.85
C PHE A 18 -29.62 4.80 7.80
N TRP A 19 -29.78 5.47 6.65
CA TRP A 19 -30.81 6.50 6.50
C TRP A 19 -32.22 5.91 6.54
N ALA A 20 -32.46 4.76 5.91
CA ALA A 20 -33.76 4.08 5.98
C ALA A 20 -34.15 3.74 7.43
N LEU A 21 -33.19 3.24 8.23
CA LEU A 21 -33.39 2.95 9.65
C LEU A 21 -33.67 4.22 10.45
N LEU A 22 -32.93 5.31 10.18
CA LEU A 22 -33.10 6.59 10.87
C LEU A 22 -34.48 7.20 10.60
N PHE A 23 -34.95 7.16 9.35
CA PHE A 23 -36.32 7.58 9.00
C PHE A 23 -37.39 6.61 9.53
N ALA A 24 -37.09 5.32 9.70
CA ALA A 24 -38.02 4.37 10.34
C ALA A 24 -38.10 4.52 11.87
N SER A 25 -37.14 5.19 12.51
CA SER A 25 -37.04 5.29 13.98
C SER A 25 -38.29 5.83 14.70
N PRO A 26 -39.04 6.84 14.19
CA PRO A 26 -40.23 7.33 14.87
C PRO A 26 -41.36 6.30 14.90
N LEU A 27 -41.43 5.43 13.89
CA LEU A 27 -42.40 4.33 13.81
C LEU A 27 -42.01 3.15 14.70
N LEU A 28 -40.72 2.88 14.85
CA LEU A 28 -40.20 1.75 15.62
C LEU A 28 -40.17 2.02 17.14
N PHE A 29 -39.91 3.27 17.54
CA PHE A 29 -39.69 3.64 18.94
C PHE A 29 -40.73 4.63 19.48
N GLY A 30 -41.68 5.06 18.66
CA GLY A 30 -42.82 5.86 19.11
C GLY A 30 -43.67 5.06 20.11
N ARG A 31 -43.95 5.64 21.28
CA ARG A 31 -44.95 5.09 22.20
C ARG A 31 -46.31 5.60 21.76
N PHE A 32 -47.03 4.79 21.00
CA PHE A 32 -48.38 5.08 20.57
C PHE A 32 -49.35 4.47 21.60
N GLU A 33 -50.08 5.31 22.35
CA GLU A 33 -51.02 4.82 23.38
C GLU A 33 -52.26 4.19 22.74
N ASP A 34 -52.85 4.79 21.69
CA ASP A 34 -54.05 4.26 21.01
C ASP A 34 -54.07 4.50 19.48
N GLU A 35 -53.53 5.62 18.97
CA GLU A 35 -53.43 5.93 17.53
C GLU A 35 -52.03 6.44 17.13
N ILE A 36 -51.66 6.25 15.87
CA ILE A 36 -50.40 6.78 15.32
C ILE A 36 -50.57 8.28 15.07
N ASP A 37 -49.82 9.09 15.81
CA ASP A 37 -49.72 10.52 15.58
C ASP A 37 -48.86 10.82 14.34
N TRP A 38 -49.53 10.83 13.18
CA TRP A 38 -48.90 11.11 11.88
C TRP A 38 -48.31 12.51 11.79
N ASP A 39 -48.90 13.50 12.47
CA ASP A 39 -48.40 14.87 12.48
C ASP A 39 -47.06 14.96 13.22
N HIS A 40 -46.94 14.24 14.35
CA HIS A 40 -45.68 14.13 15.06
C HIS A 40 -44.59 13.42 14.25
N ILE A 41 -44.92 12.29 13.61
CA ILE A 41 -43.96 11.54 12.77
C ILE A 41 -43.47 12.39 11.60
N PHE A 42 -44.39 13.08 10.93
CA PHE A 42 -44.05 13.94 9.81
C PHE A 42 -43.11 15.09 10.23
N MET A 43 -43.34 15.69 11.40
CA MET A 43 -42.45 16.69 11.97
C MET A 43 -41.05 16.13 12.26
N VAL A 44 -40.94 14.90 12.77
CA VAL A 44 -39.63 14.26 13.00
C VAL A 44 -38.88 14.02 11.69
N TRP A 45 -39.57 13.54 10.64
CA TRP A 45 -38.96 13.39 9.32
C TRP A 45 -38.48 14.71 8.73
N LEU A 46 -39.29 15.76 8.85
CA LEU A 46 -38.93 17.10 8.38
C LEU A 46 -37.67 17.63 9.09
N ASN A 47 -37.46 17.26 10.36
CA ASN A 47 -36.24 17.59 11.11
C ASN A 47 -34.99 16.83 10.61
N TYR A 48 -35.14 15.64 10.01
CA TYR A 48 -34.02 14.86 9.46
C TYR A 48 -33.60 15.27 8.04
N VAL A 49 -34.50 15.82 7.24
CA VAL A 49 -34.21 16.23 5.85
C VAL A 49 -33.01 17.19 5.75
N PRO A 50 -32.89 18.26 6.56
CA PRO A 50 -31.73 19.14 6.52
C PRO A 50 -30.40 18.43 6.81
N LEU A 51 -30.40 17.45 7.73
CA LEU A 51 -29.21 16.65 8.05
C LEU A 51 -28.80 15.79 6.85
N LEU A 52 -29.78 15.17 6.17
CA LEU A 52 -29.54 14.40 4.95
C LEU A 52 -28.95 15.28 3.84
N VAL A 53 -29.48 16.49 3.66
CA VAL A 53 -28.98 17.44 2.64
C VAL A 53 -27.52 17.83 2.92
N VAL A 54 -27.17 18.18 4.17
CA VAL A 54 -25.79 18.48 4.57
C VAL A 54 -24.88 17.30 4.29
N PHE A 55 -25.29 16.10 4.70
CA PHE A 55 -24.54 14.86 4.49
C PHE A 55 -24.25 14.62 3.01
N LEU A 56 -25.28 14.68 2.16
CA LEU A 56 -25.15 14.43 0.72
C LEU A 56 -24.26 15.48 0.03
N ILE A 57 -24.45 16.76 0.34
CA ILE A 57 -23.63 17.84 -0.21
C ILE A 57 -22.17 17.67 0.23
N ASN A 58 -21.94 17.40 1.51
CA ASN A 58 -20.58 17.21 2.01
C ASN A 58 -19.91 16.03 1.31
N ARG A 59 -20.58 14.88 1.28
CA ARG A 59 -20.08 13.62 0.76
C ARG A 59 -19.80 13.64 -0.74
N TYR A 60 -20.73 14.15 -1.55
CA TYR A 60 -20.64 14.06 -3.02
C TYR A 60 -20.04 15.32 -3.66
N ILE A 61 -20.07 16.47 -2.98
CA ILE A 61 -19.61 17.75 -3.56
C ILE A 61 -18.38 18.28 -2.82
N LEU A 62 -18.48 18.55 -1.51
CA LEU A 62 -17.42 19.25 -0.79
C LEU A 62 -16.16 18.39 -0.61
N LEU A 63 -16.32 17.15 -0.14
CA LEU A 63 -15.19 16.25 0.10
C LEU A 63 -14.41 15.94 -1.20
N PRO A 64 -15.06 15.52 -2.31
CA PRO A 64 -14.36 15.18 -3.54
C PRO A 64 -13.77 16.38 -4.28
N LYS A 65 -14.48 17.51 -4.31
CA LYS A 65 -14.03 18.68 -5.08
C LYS A 65 -13.05 19.58 -4.32
N LEU A 66 -13.12 19.65 -3.00
CA LEU A 66 -12.30 20.58 -2.20
C LEU A 66 -11.25 19.83 -1.37
N PHE A 67 -11.68 18.94 -0.46
CA PHE A 67 -10.78 18.30 0.49
C PHE A 67 -9.72 17.44 -0.22
N PHE A 68 -10.16 16.56 -1.12
CA PHE A 68 -9.27 15.67 -1.86
C PHE A 68 -8.49 16.35 -3.00
N LYS A 69 -8.83 17.58 -3.39
CA LYS A 69 -8.04 18.39 -4.33
C LYS A 69 -7.02 19.30 -3.64
N GLY A 70 -6.80 19.12 -2.33
CA GLY A 70 -5.82 19.89 -1.54
C GLY A 70 -6.34 21.23 -1.02
N LYS A 71 -7.55 21.67 -1.37
CA LYS A 71 -8.14 22.94 -0.91
C LYS A 71 -8.81 22.80 0.48
N ARG A 72 -8.07 22.30 1.48
CA ARG A 72 -8.59 21.92 2.80
C ARG A 72 -9.23 23.09 3.57
N VAL A 73 -8.59 24.27 3.55
CA VAL A 73 -9.14 25.47 4.23
C VAL A 73 -10.49 25.86 3.64
N THR A 74 -10.60 25.87 2.31
CA THR A 74 -11.87 26.18 1.63
C THR A 74 -12.95 25.14 1.89
N TYR A 75 -12.58 23.86 2.06
CA TYR A 75 -13.51 22.81 2.49
C TYR A 75 -14.08 23.14 3.86
N PHE A 76 -13.24 23.37 4.88
CA PHE A 76 -13.71 23.66 6.23
C PHE A 76 -14.58 24.93 6.28
N ILE A 77 -14.19 25.99 5.57
CA ILE A 77 -15.01 27.21 5.47
C ILE A 77 -16.37 26.90 4.81
N SER A 78 -16.39 26.19 3.68
CA SER A 78 -17.62 25.88 2.95
C SER A 78 -18.56 24.98 3.75
N THR A 79 -18.02 23.98 4.46
CA THR A 79 -18.80 23.07 5.31
C THR A 79 -19.38 23.83 6.51
N THR A 80 -18.60 24.69 7.17
CA THR A 80 -19.08 25.53 8.28
C THR A 80 -20.14 26.51 7.81
N LEU A 81 -19.95 27.15 6.64
CA LEU A 81 -20.96 28.03 6.05
C LEU A 81 -22.24 27.29 5.69
N LEU A 82 -22.15 26.08 5.15
CA LEU A 82 -23.30 25.24 4.82
C LEU A 82 -24.12 24.88 6.07
N ILE A 83 -23.45 24.38 7.12
CA ILE A 83 -24.09 24.04 8.39
C ILE A 83 -24.70 25.29 9.03
N GLY A 84 -23.96 26.40 9.05
CA GLY A 84 -24.41 27.68 9.59
C GLY A 84 -25.64 28.23 8.87
N ALA A 85 -25.66 28.21 7.53
CA ALA A 85 -26.78 28.68 6.72
C ALA A 85 -28.06 27.88 6.98
N ILE A 86 -27.95 26.56 7.09
CA ILE A 86 -29.11 25.69 7.38
C ILE A 86 -29.58 25.90 8.82
N THR A 87 -28.66 26.01 9.78
CA THR A 87 -28.99 26.30 11.19
C THR A 87 -29.74 27.63 11.33
N LEU A 88 -29.28 28.66 10.61
CA LEU A 88 -29.91 29.98 10.59
C LEU A 88 -31.31 29.94 9.93
N GLY A 89 -31.46 29.19 8.84
CA GLY A 89 -32.78 28.93 8.22
C GLY A 89 -33.77 28.26 9.19
N LEU A 90 -33.32 27.24 9.94
CA LEU A 90 -34.13 26.57 10.96
C LEU A 90 -34.51 27.52 12.11
N PHE A 91 -33.58 28.36 12.56
CA PHE A 91 -33.83 29.37 13.59
C PHE A 91 -34.93 30.36 13.17
N PHE A 92 -34.84 30.91 11.95
CA PHE A 92 -35.86 31.84 11.44
C PHE A 92 -37.22 31.16 11.25
N PHE A 93 -37.24 29.92 10.75
CA PHE A 93 -38.47 29.14 10.58
C PHE A 93 -39.19 28.96 11.92
N HIS A 94 -38.46 28.53 12.95
CA HIS A 94 -39.03 28.30 14.28
C HIS A 94 -39.49 29.60 14.96
N THR A 95 -38.70 30.67 14.85
CA THR A 95 -39.06 31.99 15.42
C THR A 95 -40.31 32.57 14.77
N THR A 96 -40.46 32.42 13.46
CA THR A 96 -41.64 32.90 12.72
C THR A 96 -42.90 32.12 13.10
N ASN A 97 -42.81 30.79 13.22
CA ASN A 97 -43.93 29.93 13.56
C ASN A 97 -44.46 30.21 14.99
N ASN A 98 -43.56 30.39 15.96
CA ASN A 98 -43.93 30.71 17.34
C ASN A 98 -44.64 32.06 17.49
N ASN A 99 -44.27 33.04 16.66
CA ASN A 99 -44.90 34.36 16.65
C ASN A 99 -46.34 34.33 16.10
N GLN A 100 -46.72 33.33 15.30
CA GLN A 100 -48.09 33.15 14.83
C GLN A 100 -49.00 32.52 15.89
N GLN A 101 -48.51 31.55 16.67
CA GLN A 101 -49.27 30.91 17.76
C GLN A 101 -49.66 31.88 18.89
N ASN A 102 -48.83 32.88 19.18
CA ASN A 102 -49.12 33.87 20.22
C ASN A 102 -50.12 34.97 19.81
N ARG A 103 -50.66 34.95 18.58
CA ARG A 103 -51.60 35.96 18.05
C ARG A 103 -53.07 35.52 18.05
N THR A 104 -53.40 34.30 18.47
CA THR A 104 -54.82 33.90 18.63
C THR A 104 -55.42 34.58 19.87
N PRO A 105 -56.47 35.41 19.73
CA PRO A 105 -57.09 36.05 20.89
C PRO A 105 -57.75 35.00 21.81
N PRO A 106 -57.77 35.22 23.14
CA PRO A 106 -58.50 34.34 24.05
C PRO A 106 -59.99 34.31 23.68
N PRO A 107 -60.68 33.17 23.84
CA PRO A 107 -62.11 33.07 23.53
C PRO A 107 -62.91 34.08 24.38
N PRO A 108 -63.97 34.71 23.82
CA PRO A 108 -64.73 35.73 24.52
C PRO A 108 -65.39 35.15 25.78
N ALA A 109 -65.23 35.86 26.91
CA ALA A 109 -65.85 35.51 28.18
C ALA A 109 -67.38 35.48 28.03
N ARG A 110 -68.00 34.33 28.22
CA ARG A 110 -69.46 34.22 28.32
C ARG A 110 -69.93 34.91 29.61
N SER A 111 -70.63 36.03 29.44
CA SER A 111 -71.35 36.75 30.48
C SER A 111 -72.39 35.82 31.13
N ALA A 112 -72.23 35.50 32.40
CA ALA A 112 -73.27 34.87 33.20
C ALA A 112 -74.15 35.96 33.81
N MET A 113 -75.46 35.91 33.55
CA MET A 113 -76.44 36.76 34.23
C MET A 113 -77.64 35.91 34.67
N ASP A 114 -77.91 36.00 35.97
CA ASP A 114 -79.21 35.97 36.67
C ASP A 114 -79.47 34.83 37.67
N GLY A 115 -80.00 35.22 38.85
CA GLY A 115 -80.52 34.32 39.90
C GLY A 115 -80.02 34.56 41.35
N THR A 116 -80.63 35.52 42.03
CA THR A 116 -80.56 35.94 43.46
C THR A 116 -80.69 34.84 44.56
N GLN A 117 -79.99 34.95 45.72
CA GLN A 117 -80.48 35.44 47.05
C GLN A 117 -79.56 35.09 48.27
N GLN A 118 -79.16 36.14 49.01
CA GLN A 118 -79.00 36.33 50.48
C GLN A 118 -77.94 35.60 51.37
N THR A 119 -77.14 36.46 52.04
CA THR A 119 -76.17 36.33 53.16
C THR A 119 -76.87 36.41 54.56
N PRO A 120 -76.27 36.07 55.75
CA PRO A 120 -75.04 36.71 56.28
C PRO A 120 -74.09 35.92 57.23
N SER A 121 -72.80 36.31 57.12
CA SER A 121 -71.77 36.55 58.16
C SER A 121 -71.35 35.46 59.15
N GLU A 122 -70.06 35.06 59.14
CA GLU A 122 -69.06 35.59 60.09
C GLU A 122 -67.61 35.05 59.87
N PHE A 123 -66.68 35.99 59.88
CA PHE A 123 -65.22 35.91 60.10
C PHE A 123 -64.30 35.08 59.20
N SER A 124 -63.78 35.80 58.20
CA SER A 124 -62.54 35.55 57.47
C SER A 124 -61.31 35.41 58.41
N MET A 125 -60.62 34.27 58.35
CA MET A 125 -59.16 34.25 58.47
C MET A 125 -58.60 34.08 57.06
N ASN A 126 -58.21 35.23 56.51
CA ASN A 126 -57.74 35.40 55.15
C ASN A 126 -56.27 34.97 55.05
N GLU A 127 -55.99 33.67 55.06
CA GLU A 127 -54.71 33.16 54.56
C GLU A 127 -54.82 32.99 53.05
N ARG A 128 -54.43 34.03 52.30
CA ARG A 128 -54.12 33.87 50.88
C ARG A 128 -53.01 32.83 50.78
N PRO A 129 -53.15 31.72 50.02
CA PRO A 129 -52.01 30.85 49.77
C PRO A 129 -50.90 31.71 49.15
N ARG A 130 -49.74 31.76 49.81
CA ARG A 130 -48.51 32.31 49.22
C ARG A 130 -48.34 31.64 47.87
N MET A 131 -48.52 32.40 46.79
CA MET A 131 -48.09 31.96 45.47
C MET A 131 -46.59 31.68 45.58
N LEU A 132 -46.22 30.41 45.58
CA LEU A 132 -44.83 30.00 45.44
C LEU A 132 -44.29 30.68 44.17
N PRO A 133 -43.06 31.21 44.18
CA PRO A 133 -42.43 31.72 42.97
C PRO A 133 -42.55 30.64 41.91
N ARG A 134 -43.15 30.99 40.76
CA ARG A 134 -43.24 30.11 39.60
C ARG A 134 -41.83 29.60 39.34
N GLN A 135 -41.55 28.34 39.66
CA GLN A 135 -40.26 27.72 39.40
C GLN A 135 -40.00 27.91 37.90
N ASN A 136 -38.98 28.69 37.54
CA ASN A 136 -38.54 28.82 36.16
C ASN A 136 -38.21 27.39 35.69
N LYS A 137 -39.06 26.82 34.83
CA LYS A 137 -38.69 25.60 34.10
C LYS A 137 -37.38 25.93 33.37
N PRO A 138 -36.37 25.04 33.40
CA PRO A 138 -35.14 25.28 32.66
C PRO A 138 -35.48 25.56 31.20
N ASP A 139 -34.82 26.57 30.62
CA ASP A 139 -35.05 26.96 29.23
C ASP A 139 -34.87 25.74 28.33
N SER A 140 -35.83 25.55 27.42
CA SER A 140 -35.78 24.46 26.45
C SER A 140 -34.52 24.63 25.60
N ILE A 141 -33.76 23.54 25.40
CA ILE A 141 -32.61 23.55 24.49
C ILE A 141 -33.09 24.12 23.14
N PRO A 142 -32.39 25.11 22.55
CA PRO A 142 -32.82 25.68 21.30
C PRO A 142 -32.91 24.58 20.24
N PRO A 143 -33.99 24.51 19.46
CA PRO A 143 -34.24 23.41 18.51
C PRO A 143 -33.11 23.25 17.48
N PHE A 144 -32.39 24.33 17.18
CA PHE A 144 -31.25 24.32 16.27
C PHE A 144 -29.96 23.73 16.86
N ALA A 145 -29.82 23.65 18.18
CA ALA A 145 -28.60 23.15 18.83
C ALA A 145 -28.40 21.64 18.57
N ASN A 146 -29.48 20.87 18.63
CA ASN A 146 -29.46 19.44 18.29
C ASN A 146 -29.05 19.22 16.83
N PHE A 147 -29.59 20.01 15.90
CA PHE A 147 -29.21 19.96 14.49
C PHE A 147 -27.70 20.22 14.32
N LEU A 148 -27.18 21.27 14.95
CA LEU A 148 -25.76 21.66 14.84
C LEU A 148 -24.84 20.55 15.32
N ILE A 149 -25.11 19.97 16.50
CA ILE A 149 -24.30 18.89 17.07
C ILE A 149 -24.33 17.65 16.16
N LEU A 150 -25.53 17.23 15.73
CA LEU A 150 -25.69 16.08 14.85
C LEU A 150 -25.03 16.31 13.49
N ALA A 151 -25.16 17.50 12.91
CA ALA A 151 -24.54 17.84 11.63
C ALA A 151 -23.00 17.76 11.72
N ILE A 152 -22.40 18.30 12.77
CA ILE A 152 -20.94 18.24 12.97
C ILE A 152 -20.48 16.79 13.14
N LEU A 153 -21.13 16.01 14.00
CA LEU A 153 -20.76 14.61 14.25
C LEU A 153 -20.91 13.76 12.98
N LEU A 154 -22.03 13.87 12.29
CA LEU A 154 -22.33 13.12 11.08
C LEU A 154 -21.33 13.44 9.94
N VAL A 155 -21.09 14.73 9.69
CA VAL A 155 -20.16 15.19 8.66
C VAL A 155 -18.71 14.82 9.01
N GLY A 156 -18.31 15.02 10.27
CA GLY A 156 -16.97 14.68 10.75
C GLY A 156 -16.70 13.18 10.66
N PHE A 157 -17.66 12.35 11.07
CA PHE A 157 -17.56 10.90 10.99
C PHE A 157 -17.48 10.41 9.54
N ASP A 158 -18.38 10.86 8.65
CA ASP A 158 -18.35 10.48 7.22
C ASP A 158 -17.04 10.91 6.56
N ALA A 159 -16.59 12.14 6.80
CA ALA A 159 -15.32 12.63 6.27
C ALA A 159 -14.14 11.80 6.79
N GLY A 160 -14.11 11.50 8.09
CA GLY A 160 -13.08 10.67 8.72
C GLY A 160 -13.01 9.26 8.11
N LEU A 161 -14.16 8.62 7.94
CA LEU A 161 -14.27 7.32 7.27
C LEU A 161 -13.74 7.37 5.84
N GLN A 162 -14.17 8.34 5.03
CA GLN A 162 -13.73 8.45 3.64
C GLN A 162 -12.22 8.73 3.52
N VAL A 163 -11.68 9.57 4.40
CA VAL A 163 -10.23 9.85 4.44
C VAL A 163 -9.45 8.60 4.81
N SER A 164 -9.88 7.88 5.86
CA SER A 164 -9.24 6.64 6.32
C SER A 164 -9.24 5.56 5.23
N MET A 165 -10.38 5.32 4.57
CA MET A 165 -10.48 4.35 3.48
C MET A 165 -9.60 4.73 2.29
N ARG A 166 -9.60 6.00 1.90
CA ARG A 166 -8.75 6.48 0.81
C ARG A 166 -7.28 6.33 1.14
N TRP A 167 -6.86 6.64 2.38
CA TRP A 167 -5.49 6.38 2.81
C TRP A 167 -5.12 4.90 2.78
N ALA A 168 -6.00 4.01 3.22
CA ALA A 168 -5.75 2.56 3.12
C ALA A 168 -5.56 2.11 1.66
N SER A 169 -6.39 2.61 0.74
CA SER A 169 -6.26 2.29 -0.70
C SER A 169 -4.97 2.84 -1.33
N LEU A 170 -4.58 4.07 -0.96
CA LEU A 170 -3.35 4.70 -1.45
C LEU A 170 -2.11 3.99 -0.91
N ASP A 171 -2.15 3.52 0.34
CA ASP A 171 -1.06 2.74 0.92
C ASP A 171 -0.88 1.40 0.21
N GLN A 172 -1.99 0.69 -0.08
CA GLN A 172 -1.95 -0.53 -0.89
C GLN A 172 -1.41 -0.30 -2.30
N GLU A 173 -1.86 0.76 -2.98
CA GLU A 173 -1.36 1.14 -4.30
C GLU A 173 0.14 1.46 -4.26
N LYS A 174 0.58 2.20 -3.23
CA LYS A 174 1.99 2.50 -3.01
C LYS A 174 2.83 1.25 -2.81
N MET A 175 2.39 0.32 -1.95
CA MET A 175 3.09 -0.95 -1.73
C MET A 175 3.21 -1.75 -3.03
N LYS A 176 2.13 -1.82 -3.82
CA LYS A 176 2.13 -2.49 -5.13
C LYS A 176 3.16 -1.86 -6.08
N LEU A 177 3.17 -0.53 -6.20
CA LEU A 177 4.13 0.19 -7.05
C LEU A 177 5.58 -0.02 -6.57
N GLN A 178 5.81 -0.11 -5.27
CA GLN A 178 7.14 -0.43 -4.72
C GLN A 178 7.58 -1.85 -5.09
N THR A 179 6.70 -2.83 -4.98
CA THR A 179 6.99 -4.21 -5.41
C THR A 179 7.28 -4.27 -6.91
N GLU A 180 6.44 -3.65 -7.75
CA GLU A 180 6.67 -3.60 -9.21
C GLU A 180 8.00 -2.92 -9.56
N ASN A 181 8.38 -1.85 -8.84
CA ASN A 181 9.66 -1.19 -9.04
C ASN A 181 10.85 -2.10 -8.68
N ILE A 182 10.78 -2.82 -7.56
CA ILE A 182 11.82 -3.78 -7.17
C ILE A 182 11.92 -4.91 -8.21
N GLU A 183 10.80 -5.45 -8.68
CA GLU A 183 10.78 -6.50 -9.71
C GLU A 183 11.40 -6.00 -11.02
N ASN A 184 11.11 -4.76 -11.43
CA ASN A 184 11.73 -4.15 -12.61
C ASN A 184 13.24 -3.93 -12.44
N GLN A 185 13.69 -3.46 -11.27
CA GLN A 185 15.12 -3.32 -10.98
C GLN A 185 15.84 -4.67 -11.03
N LEU A 186 15.24 -5.71 -10.45
CA LEU A 186 15.77 -7.08 -10.52
C LEU A 186 15.85 -7.58 -11.98
N ALA A 187 14.82 -7.32 -12.79
CA ALA A 187 14.80 -7.72 -14.20
C ALA A 187 15.92 -7.04 -15.02
N ILE A 188 16.15 -5.74 -14.79
CA ILE A 188 17.24 -5.00 -15.45
C ILE A 188 18.61 -5.54 -15.02
N LEU A 189 18.81 -5.76 -13.72
CA LEU A 189 20.08 -6.26 -13.18
C LEU A 189 20.39 -7.70 -13.62
N LYS A 190 19.35 -8.50 -13.88
CA LYS A 190 19.47 -9.88 -14.35
C LYS A 190 19.92 -9.98 -15.82
N ASN A 191 19.50 -9.05 -16.69
CA ASN A 191 19.72 -9.14 -18.14
C ASN A 191 21.05 -8.55 -18.64
N GLN A 192 22.01 -8.26 -17.76
CA GLN A 192 23.33 -7.72 -18.14
C GLN A 192 24.36 -8.81 -18.52
N VAL A 193 23.94 -9.87 -19.22
CA VAL A 193 24.89 -10.85 -19.74
C VAL A 193 25.67 -10.22 -20.89
N SER A 194 26.99 -10.20 -20.78
CA SER A 194 27.92 -9.58 -21.73
C SER A 194 27.79 -10.17 -23.14
N PRO A 195 27.26 -9.41 -24.14
CA PRO A 195 27.21 -9.86 -25.53
C PRO A 195 28.60 -10.19 -26.08
N HIS A 196 29.62 -9.54 -25.53
CA HIS A 196 31.01 -9.73 -25.86
C HIS A 196 31.54 -11.12 -25.45
N PHE A 197 31.08 -11.70 -24.34
CA PHE A 197 31.43 -13.07 -23.98
C PHE A 197 31.00 -14.06 -25.07
N PHE A 198 29.76 -13.94 -25.55
CA PHE A 198 29.22 -14.82 -26.59
C PHE A 198 29.95 -14.68 -27.92
N MET A 199 30.18 -13.45 -28.38
CA MET A 199 30.87 -13.19 -29.65
C MET A 199 32.29 -13.74 -29.62
N ASN A 200 33.03 -13.56 -28.52
CA ASN A 200 34.38 -14.12 -28.40
C ASN A 200 34.38 -15.64 -28.31
N THR A 201 33.38 -16.23 -27.65
CA THR A 201 33.26 -17.68 -27.58
C THR A 201 33.03 -18.26 -28.97
N LEU A 202 32.12 -17.68 -29.75
CA LEU A 202 31.85 -18.10 -31.13
C LEU A 202 33.10 -18.01 -32.02
N ASN A 203 33.88 -16.92 -31.88
CA ASN A 203 35.12 -16.75 -32.64
C ASN A 203 36.16 -17.83 -32.31
N ASN A 204 36.30 -18.23 -31.04
CA ASN A 204 37.20 -19.32 -30.65
C ASN A 204 36.72 -20.67 -31.18
N ILE A 205 35.41 -20.94 -31.10
CA ILE A 205 34.83 -22.16 -31.67
C ILE A 205 35.09 -22.21 -33.19
N HIS A 206 34.93 -21.09 -33.90
CA HIS A 206 35.23 -21.02 -35.32
C HIS A 206 36.70 -21.37 -35.61
N ALA A 207 37.65 -20.87 -34.80
CA ALA A 207 39.05 -21.23 -34.94
C ALA A 207 39.32 -22.72 -34.64
N LEU A 208 38.56 -23.34 -33.73
CA LEU A 208 38.64 -24.77 -33.43
C LEU A 208 38.13 -25.65 -34.57
N VAL A 209 37.18 -25.19 -35.40
CA VAL A 209 36.61 -26.01 -36.49
C VAL A 209 37.70 -26.53 -37.43
N ASP A 210 38.70 -25.71 -37.73
CA ASP A 210 39.80 -26.06 -38.64
C ASP A 210 40.92 -26.87 -37.95
N ILE A 211 40.98 -26.85 -36.61
CA ILE A 211 42.04 -27.50 -35.81
C ILE A 211 41.57 -28.87 -35.29
N ASP A 212 40.43 -28.88 -34.60
CA ASP A 212 39.79 -30.06 -34.03
C ASP A 212 38.25 -29.92 -34.14
N SER A 213 37.70 -30.51 -35.20
CA SER A 213 36.27 -30.44 -35.48
C SER A 213 35.38 -31.13 -34.43
N GLU A 214 35.90 -32.13 -33.69
CA GLU A 214 35.13 -32.80 -32.64
C GLU A 214 35.09 -31.96 -31.36
N GLU A 215 36.21 -31.36 -30.98
CA GLU A 215 36.26 -30.40 -29.87
C GLU A 215 35.38 -29.17 -30.16
N ALA A 216 35.37 -28.68 -31.40
CA ALA A 216 34.47 -27.61 -31.84
C ALA A 216 32.99 -27.98 -31.70
N LYS A 217 32.58 -29.19 -32.12
CA LYS A 217 31.20 -29.68 -31.94
C LYS A 217 30.80 -29.74 -30.46
N GLN A 218 31.68 -30.24 -29.60
CA GLN A 218 31.42 -30.28 -28.16
C GLN A 218 31.30 -28.87 -27.57
N ALA A 219 32.15 -27.93 -28.00
CA ALA A 219 32.09 -26.54 -27.57
C ALA A 219 30.76 -25.86 -27.95
N ILE A 220 30.23 -26.14 -29.16
CA ILE A 220 28.92 -25.64 -29.60
C ILE A 220 27.79 -26.15 -28.69
N ILE A 221 27.81 -27.45 -28.34
CA ILE A 221 26.81 -28.03 -27.44
C ILE A 221 26.87 -27.36 -26.05
N LYS A 222 28.08 -27.19 -25.50
CA LYS A 222 28.28 -26.50 -24.21
C LYS A 222 27.79 -25.05 -24.25
N LEU A 223 28.10 -24.32 -25.32
CA LEU A 223 27.60 -22.96 -25.53
C LEU A 223 26.07 -22.92 -25.63
N SER A 224 25.45 -23.84 -26.37
CA SER A 224 24.00 -23.94 -26.47
C SER A 224 23.33 -24.18 -25.11
N ASN A 225 23.92 -25.05 -24.28
CA ASN A 225 23.43 -25.32 -22.92
C ASN A 225 23.55 -24.09 -22.01
N LEU A 226 24.68 -23.37 -22.08
CA LEU A 226 24.86 -22.10 -21.36
C LEU A 226 23.85 -21.04 -21.80
N MET A 227 23.61 -20.90 -23.11
CA MET A 227 22.62 -19.97 -23.64
C MET A 227 21.20 -20.33 -23.20
N ARG A 228 20.85 -21.63 -23.20
CA ARG A 228 19.55 -22.10 -22.73
C ARG A 228 19.32 -21.70 -21.27
N HIS A 229 20.33 -21.89 -20.42
CA HIS A 229 20.26 -21.52 -19.01
C HIS A 229 20.09 -19.99 -18.82
N LEU A 230 20.85 -19.19 -19.57
CA LEU A 230 20.80 -17.73 -19.48
C LEU A 230 19.48 -17.14 -20.00
N LEU A 231 18.89 -17.74 -21.03
CA LEU A 231 17.68 -17.23 -21.68
C LEU A 231 16.39 -17.76 -21.05
N TYR A 232 16.31 -19.04 -20.70
CA TYR A 232 15.07 -19.68 -20.25
C TYR A 232 15.04 -19.93 -18.75
N ASP A 233 16.08 -20.55 -18.19
CA ASP A 233 16.12 -20.85 -16.74
C ASP A 233 16.24 -19.57 -15.90
N SER A 234 16.65 -18.46 -16.51
CA SER A 234 16.70 -17.19 -15.83
C SER A 234 15.30 -16.65 -15.53
N GLU A 235 14.28 -16.91 -16.37
CA GLU A 235 12.90 -16.37 -16.21
C GLU A 235 12.23 -16.77 -14.89
N GLU A 236 12.63 -17.87 -14.28
CA GLU A 236 12.10 -18.34 -13.01
C GLU A 236 12.58 -17.46 -11.84
N LYS A 237 11.73 -17.28 -10.81
CA LYS A 237 12.11 -16.54 -9.59
C LYS A 237 13.22 -17.25 -8.81
N MET A 238 13.28 -18.58 -8.89
CA MET A 238 14.18 -19.45 -8.14
C MET A 238 14.55 -20.67 -9.02
N THR A 239 15.78 -21.13 -8.95
CA THR A 239 16.30 -22.29 -9.69
C THR A 239 16.98 -23.28 -8.73
N PRO A 240 16.95 -24.60 -8.98
CA PRO A 240 17.70 -25.56 -8.17
C PRO A 240 19.19 -25.23 -8.15
N ILE A 241 19.84 -25.32 -6.98
CA ILE A 241 21.30 -25.11 -6.85
C ILE A 241 22.07 -26.02 -7.80
N LYS A 242 21.55 -27.24 -8.02
CA LYS A 242 22.13 -28.20 -8.98
C LYS A 242 22.26 -27.62 -10.38
N LYS A 243 21.26 -26.88 -10.89
CA LYS A 243 21.33 -26.23 -12.20
C LYS A 243 22.41 -25.14 -12.23
N GLU A 244 22.56 -24.35 -11.17
CA GLU A 244 23.62 -23.33 -11.08
C GLU A 244 25.02 -23.98 -11.05
N VAL A 245 25.18 -25.12 -10.38
CA VAL A 245 26.43 -25.88 -10.39
C VAL A 245 26.73 -26.44 -11.79
N GLU A 246 25.73 -26.99 -12.48
CA GLU A 246 25.86 -27.45 -13.87
C GLU A 246 26.26 -26.30 -14.82
N PHE A 247 25.69 -25.11 -14.60
CA PHE A 247 26.07 -23.90 -15.31
C PHE A 247 27.53 -23.50 -15.04
N ILE A 248 27.96 -23.45 -13.77
CA ILE A 248 29.35 -23.13 -13.40
C ILE A 248 30.33 -24.10 -14.07
N ASN A 249 30.06 -25.41 -14.00
CA ASN A 249 30.91 -26.43 -14.60
C ASN A 249 31.00 -26.28 -16.13
N SER A 250 29.85 -26.13 -16.79
CA SER A 250 29.79 -25.92 -18.24
C SER A 250 30.54 -24.66 -18.67
N TYR A 251 30.41 -23.58 -17.90
CA TYR A 251 31.08 -22.31 -18.14
C TYR A 251 32.61 -22.47 -18.03
N VAL A 252 33.08 -23.10 -16.95
CA VAL A 252 34.51 -23.33 -16.73
C VAL A 252 35.11 -24.23 -17.81
N GLU A 253 34.42 -25.30 -18.21
CA GLU A 253 34.89 -26.19 -19.28
C GLU A 253 35.00 -25.46 -20.61
N LEU A 254 34.01 -24.66 -20.98
CA LEU A 254 34.05 -23.85 -22.19
C LEU A 254 35.20 -22.84 -22.14
N MET A 255 35.43 -22.21 -20.99
CA MET A 255 36.53 -21.27 -20.83
C MET A 255 37.91 -21.93 -20.88
N LYS A 256 38.03 -23.19 -20.42
CA LYS A 256 39.28 -23.97 -20.56
C LYS A 256 39.71 -24.15 -22.01
N LEU A 257 38.77 -24.23 -22.96
CA LEU A 257 39.08 -24.32 -24.40
C LEU A 257 39.78 -23.08 -24.95
N ARG A 258 39.58 -21.92 -24.30
CA ARG A 258 40.13 -20.64 -24.75
C ARG A 258 41.56 -20.40 -24.27
N PHE A 259 41.98 -21.04 -23.18
CA PHE A 259 43.24 -20.73 -22.51
C PHE A 259 44.23 -21.88 -22.61
N SER A 260 45.50 -21.53 -22.82
CA SER A 260 46.59 -22.51 -22.86
C SER A 260 46.89 -23.08 -21.47
N ASN A 261 47.72 -24.14 -21.43
CA ASN A 261 48.16 -24.84 -20.21
C ASN A 261 48.84 -23.94 -19.14
N LYS A 262 49.09 -22.65 -19.44
CA LYS A 262 49.64 -21.66 -18.50
C LYS A 262 48.62 -21.12 -17.49
N VAL A 263 47.33 -21.45 -17.65
CA VAL A 263 46.27 -21.04 -16.73
C VAL A 263 45.81 -22.24 -15.88
N LYS A 264 46.02 -22.17 -14.57
CA LYS A 264 45.56 -23.20 -13.63
C LYS A 264 44.15 -22.90 -13.15
N ILE A 265 43.17 -23.70 -13.56
CA ILE A 265 41.76 -23.53 -13.16
C ILE A 265 41.33 -24.69 -12.27
N SER A 266 41.00 -24.38 -11.01
CA SER A 266 40.58 -25.33 -9.98
C SER A 266 39.13 -25.07 -9.58
N VAL A 267 38.29 -26.12 -9.58
CA VAL A 267 36.89 -26.06 -9.16
C VAL A 267 36.66 -27.09 -8.06
N GLN A 268 36.20 -26.63 -6.90
CA GLN A 268 35.96 -27.44 -5.71
C GLN A 268 34.49 -27.26 -5.30
N ILE A 269 33.64 -28.14 -5.83
CA ILE A 269 32.21 -28.19 -5.50
C ILE A 269 31.90 -29.59 -4.97
N PRO A 270 31.23 -29.74 -3.82
CA PRO A 270 30.81 -31.03 -3.27
C PRO A 270 29.95 -31.80 -4.25
N SER A 271 30.12 -33.13 -4.27
CA SER A 271 29.29 -34.03 -5.08
C SER A 271 27.83 -34.06 -4.60
N GLU A 272 27.63 -33.93 -3.29
CA GLU A 272 26.31 -33.84 -2.67
C GLU A 272 25.86 -32.38 -2.63
N ILE A 273 24.89 -32.06 -3.49
CA ILE A 273 24.28 -30.74 -3.58
C ILE A 273 22.91 -30.81 -2.90
N PRO A 274 22.57 -29.91 -1.97
CA PRO A 274 21.26 -29.91 -1.33
C PRO A 274 20.15 -29.63 -2.36
N GLU A 275 18.99 -30.29 -2.18
CA GLU A 275 17.77 -30.03 -2.95
C GLU A 275 17.09 -28.72 -2.50
N LYS A 276 17.81 -27.62 -2.64
CA LYS A 276 17.35 -26.27 -2.34
C LYS A 276 17.41 -25.40 -3.59
N PHE A 277 16.71 -24.27 -3.52
CA PHE A 277 16.57 -23.34 -4.62
C PHE A 277 17.25 -22.02 -4.27
N ILE A 278 17.86 -21.39 -5.26
CA ILE A 278 18.47 -20.05 -5.17
C ILE A 278 18.01 -19.20 -6.35
N PRO A 279 18.06 -17.86 -6.26
CA PRO A 279 17.88 -17.00 -7.41
C PRO A 279 18.85 -17.40 -8.54
N PRO A 280 18.42 -17.42 -9.82
CA PRO A 280 19.26 -17.87 -10.92
C PRO A 280 20.39 -16.88 -11.23
N LEU A 281 21.46 -17.32 -11.88
CA LEU A 281 22.56 -16.48 -12.37
C LEU A 281 23.25 -15.64 -11.29
N LEU A 282 23.32 -16.11 -10.04
CA LEU A 282 23.97 -15.35 -8.96
C LEU A 282 25.49 -15.29 -9.12
N PHE A 283 26.08 -16.35 -9.69
CA PHE A 283 27.54 -16.50 -9.79
C PHE A 283 28.11 -16.03 -11.13
N THR A 284 27.25 -15.77 -12.13
CA THR A 284 27.64 -15.51 -13.52
C THR A 284 28.61 -14.33 -13.65
N SER A 285 28.29 -13.18 -13.05
CA SER A 285 29.16 -12.00 -13.12
C SER A 285 30.46 -12.17 -12.34
N LEU A 286 30.46 -12.98 -11.28
CA LEU A 286 31.68 -13.30 -10.51
C LEU A 286 32.62 -14.17 -11.34
N LEU A 287 32.07 -15.19 -12.01
CA LEU A 287 32.80 -16.01 -12.98
C LEU A 287 33.35 -15.14 -14.13
N GLU A 288 32.51 -14.33 -14.76
CA GLU A 288 32.94 -13.46 -15.86
C GLU A 288 34.10 -12.56 -15.42
N ASN A 289 33.99 -11.94 -14.25
CA ASN A 289 35.04 -11.09 -13.71
C ASN A 289 36.36 -11.84 -13.51
N ALA A 290 36.30 -13.03 -12.88
CA ALA A 290 37.50 -13.83 -12.62
C ALA A 290 38.20 -14.26 -13.91
N PHE A 291 37.48 -14.64 -14.96
CA PHE A 291 38.09 -15.02 -16.23
C PHE A 291 38.55 -13.83 -17.07
N LYS A 292 37.86 -12.69 -16.99
CA LYS A 292 38.22 -11.47 -17.74
C LYS A 292 39.46 -10.80 -17.17
N HIS A 293 39.56 -10.69 -15.86
CA HIS A 293 40.62 -9.95 -15.18
C HIS A 293 41.70 -10.87 -14.59
N GLY A 294 41.37 -12.14 -14.34
CA GLY A 294 42.28 -13.10 -13.71
C GLY A 294 43.30 -13.75 -14.63
N ILE A 295 43.16 -13.57 -15.94
CA ILE A 295 43.99 -14.26 -16.92
C ILE A 295 44.80 -13.24 -17.74
N SER A 296 46.11 -13.47 -17.77
CA SER A 296 47.04 -12.75 -18.64
C SER A 296 47.65 -13.73 -19.64
N TYR A 297 47.76 -13.33 -20.91
CA TYR A 297 48.39 -14.15 -21.94
C TYR A 297 49.91 -14.29 -21.76
N ASN A 298 50.53 -13.36 -21.01
CA ASN A 298 51.99 -13.27 -20.89
C ASN A 298 52.52 -13.79 -19.55
N LYS A 299 51.65 -14.13 -18.60
CA LYS A 299 52.02 -14.55 -17.24
C LYS A 299 51.21 -15.77 -16.82
N ASP A 300 51.82 -16.61 -16.00
CA ASP A 300 51.10 -17.69 -15.35
C ASP A 300 49.93 -17.10 -14.53
N SER A 301 48.77 -17.73 -14.66
CA SER A 301 47.52 -17.25 -14.10
C SER A 301 46.79 -18.39 -13.41
N PHE A 302 45.98 -18.08 -12.40
CA PHE A 302 45.14 -19.06 -11.75
C PHE A 302 43.73 -18.53 -11.48
N ILE A 303 42.78 -19.45 -11.43
CA ILE A 303 41.42 -19.23 -10.95
C ILE A 303 41.05 -20.42 -10.07
N THR A 304 40.59 -20.14 -8.85
CA THR A 304 40.10 -21.13 -7.89
C THR A 304 38.66 -20.80 -7.54
N ILE A 305 37.76 -21.75 -7.76
CA ILE A 305 36.33 -21.64 -7.44
C ILE A 305 36.01 -22.67 -6.37
N ILE A 306 35.43 -22.23 -5.26
CA ILE A 306 35.06 -23.09 -4.13
C ILE A 306 33.61 -22.83 -3.77
N MET A 307 32.81 -23.89 -3.69
CA MET A 307 31.45 -23.83 -3.16
C MET A 307 31.35 -24.77 -1.95
N ARG A 308 30.77 -24.31 -0.85
CA ARG A 308 30.55 -25.11 0.36
C ARG A 308 29.14 -24.90 0.88
N PHE A 309 28.55 -25.97 1.37
CA PHE A 309 27.23 -25.95 1.99
C PHE A 309 27.41 -26.18 3.50
N SER A 310 26.86 -25.29 4.32
CA SER A 310 26.62 -25.51 5.75
C SER A 310 25.11 -25.55 5.99
N GLN A 311 24.66 -26.10 7.12
CA GLN A 311 23.25 -26.46 7.37
C GLN A 311 22.20 -25.45 6.86
N ASN A 312 22.47 -24.14 6.94
CA ASN A 312 21.56 -23.13 6.39
C ASN A 312 22.24 -22.01 5.59
N LYS A 313 23.47 -22.22 5.09
CA LYS A 313 24.19 -21.23 4.28
C LYS A 313 24.96 -21.85 3.13
N LEU A 314 24.98 -21.16 2.01
CA LEU A 314 25.84 -21.42 0.87
C LEU A 314 27.00 -20.43 0.94
N HIS A 315 28.21 -20.97 0.93
CA HIS A 315 29.45 -20.20 0.82
C HIS A 315 30.03 -20.41 -0.58
N PHE A 316 30.19 -19.33 -1.32
CA PHE A 316 30.82 -19.30 -2.63
C PHE A 316 32.05 -18.40 -2.57
N GLU A 317 33.18 -18.92 -3.01
CA GLU A 317 34.46 -18.23 -3.02
C GLU A 317 35.05 -18.36 -4.41
N ILE A 318 35.49 -17.23 -4.97
CA ILE A 318 36.24 -17.20 -6.22
C ILE A 318 37.48 -16.34 -6.04
N GLU A 319 38.62 -16.91 -6.40
CA GLU A 319 39.94 -16.31 -6.25
C GLU A 319 40.69 -16.39 -7.58
N ASN A 320 41.26 -15.29 -8.03
CA ASN A 320 42.02 -15.24 -9.28
C ASN A 320 43.28 -14.39 -9.14
N SER A 321 44.24 -14.61 -10.03
CA SER A 321 45.43 -13.75 -10.13
C SER A 321 45.03 -12.30 -10.41
N ASN A 322 45.70 -11.33 -9.77
CA ASN A 322 45.50 -9.92 -10.05
C ASN A 322 46.62 -9.40 -10.95
N HIS A 323 46.38 -9.45 -12.27
CA HIS A 323 47.28 -8.85 -13.25
C HIS A 323 46.89 -7.40 -13.46
N SER A 324 47.04 -6.59 -12.41
CA SER A 324 46.72 -5.16 -12.36
C SER A 324 46.93 -4.45 -13.71
N LYS A 325 45.84 -4.31 -14.48
CA LYS A 325 45.78 -3.49 -15.68
C LYS A 325 45.10 -2.20 -15.30
N ILE A 326 45.78 -1.10 -15.61
CA ILE A 326 45.29 0.27 -15.51
C ILE A 326 43.92 0.36 -16.20
N THR A 327 42.90 0.62 -15.38
CA THR A 327 41.60 1.25 -15.66
C THR A 327 41.00 1.04 -17.06
N ASP A 328 40.18 0.00 -17.21
CA ASP A 328 38.92 0.18 -17.96
C ASP A 328 37.93 0.85 -17.00
N GLU A 329 37.43 2.04 -17.34
CA GLU A 329 36.44 2.80 -16.53
C GLU A 329 35.13 2.02 -16.28
N ASN A 330 34.89 0.94 -17.05
CA ASN A 330 33.73 0.06 -16.92
C ASN A 330 34.00 -1.25 -16.15
N SER A 331 35.18 -1.42 -15.55
CA SER A 331 35.61 -2.70 -14.95
C SER A 331 34.96 -3.08 -13.61
N GLY A 332 34.14 -2.22 -13.00
CA GLY A 332 33.46 -2.51 -11.71
C GLY A 332 31.95 -2.76 -11.77
N ILE A 333 31.30 -2.47 -12.90
CA ILE A 333 29.83 -2.38 -12.98
C ILE A 333 29.16 -3.74 -12.70
N GLY A 334 29.72 -4.84 -13.22
CA GLY A 334 29.13 -6.17 -13.07
C GLY A 334 29.12 -6.69 -11.62
N ILE A 335 30.22 -6.48 -10.89
CA ILE A 335 30.30 -6.88 -9.47
C ILE A 335 29.44 -5.97 -8.59
N GLU A 336 29.43 -4.67 -8.84
CA GLU A 336 28.59 -3.74 -8.10
C GLU A 336 27.10 -4.06 -8.29
N ASN A 337 26.68 -4.38 -9.52
CA ASN A 337 25.32 -4.78 -9.84
C ASN A 337 24.95 -6.13 -9.22
N THR A 338 25.90 -7.08 -9.17
CA THR A 338 25.72 -8.34 -8.45
C THR A 338 25.48 -8.09 -6.96
N LYS A 339 26.27 -7.22 -6.33
CA LYS A 339 26.10 -6.85 -4.92
C LYS A 339 24.76 -6.17 -4.66
N LYS A 340 24.34 -5.22 -5.51
CA LYS A 340 23.01 -4.57 -5.44
C LYS A 340 21.88 -5.59 -5.57
N ARG A 341 22.00 -6.52 -6.51
CA ARG A 341 21.03 -7.59 -6.73
C ARG A 341 20.92 -8.51 -5.51
N ILE A 342 22.05 -8.95 -4.94
CA ILE A 342 22.06 -9.77 -3.71
C ILE A 342 21.40 -9.02 -2.55
N ALA A 343 21.67 -7.71 -2.41
CA ALA A 343 21.06 -6.89 -1.37
C ALA A 343 19.53 -6.72 -1.51
N LEU A 344 19.00 -6.81 -2.73
CA LEU A 344 17.55 -6.81 -2.99
C LEU A 344 16.91 -8.18 -2.73
N LEU A 345 17.68 -9.27 -2.82
CA LEU A 345 17.19 -10.65 -2.71
C LEU A 345 17.29 -11.21 -1.29
N PHE A 346 18.29 -10.78 -0.51
CA PHE A 346 18.60 -11.36 0.79
C PHE A 346 18.74 -10.30 1.87
N ASN A 347 18.06 -10.51 3.01
CA ASN A 347 18.18 -9.63 4.18
C ASN A 347 19.46 -9.87 4.99
N ASN A 348 20.03 -11.07 4.92
CA ASN A 348 21.20 -11.46 5.71
C ASN A 348 22.19 -12.20 4.82
N PHE A 349 23.13 -11.48 4.24
CA PHE A 349 24.20 -12.01 3.38
C PHE A 349 25.53 -11.39 3.78
N ASP A 350 26.62 -12.07 3.45
CA ASP A 350 27.97 -11.51 3.53
C ASP A 350 28.59 -11.51 2.13
N PHE A 351 29.10 -10.35 1.70
CA PHE A 351 29.75 -10.17 0.41
C PHE A 351 31.03 -9.36 0.64
N THR A 352 32.19 -10.04 0.61
CA THR A 352 33.50 -9.42 0.81
C THR A 352 34.34 -9.53 -0.44
N ILE A 353 35.03 -8.43 -0.76
CA ILE A 353 36.06 -8.39 -1.80
C ILE A 353 37.37 -8.11 -1.07
N SER A 354 38.36 -8.96 -1.29
CA SER A 354 39.73 -8.74 -0.84
C SER A 354 40.66 -8.76 -2.04
N GLU A 355 41.38 -7.67 -2.24
CA GLU A 355 42.32 -7.51 -3.34
C GLU A 355 43.70 -7.13 -2.81
N ASN A 356 44.73 -7.79 -3.33
CA ASN A 356 46.12 -7.41 -3.16
C ASN A 356 46.82 -7.37 -4.53
N LYS A 357 48.13 -7.11 -4.56
CA LYS A 357 48.89 -6.97 -5.82
C LYS A 357 48.93 -8.22 -6.69
N GLU A 358 48.64 -9.39 -6.12
CA GLU A 358 48.79 -10.69 -6.78
C GLU A 358 47.47 -11.46 -6.90
N ILE A 359 46.48 -11.14 -6.06
CA ILE A 359 45.26 -11.92 -5.87
C ILE A 359 44.06 -10.99 -5.74
N TYR A 360 42.99 -11.33 -6.46
CA TYR A 360 41.66 -10.79 -6.30
C TYR A 360 40.73 -11.91 -5.84
N LYS A 361 40.01 -11.68 -4.73
CA LYS A 361 39.17 -12.71 -4.11
C LYS A 361 37.81 -12.13 -3.73
N VAL A 362 36.75 -12.86 -4.05
CA VAL A 362 35.38 -12.55 -3.67
C VAL A 362 34.83 -13.70 -2.84
N ASN A 363 34.28 -13.40 -1.67
CA ASN A 363 33.54 -14.35 -0.85
C ASN A 363 32.08 -13.90 -0.74
N LEU A 364 31.17 -14.82 -1.02
CA LEU A 364 29.73 -14.66 -0.90
C LEU A 364 29.17 -15.73 0.04
N SER A 365 28.48 -15.30 1.10
CA SER A 365 27.71 -16.18 1.97
C SER A 365 26.25 -15.77 1.94
N ILE A 366 25.38 -16.67 1.49
CA ILE A 366 23.92 -16.45 1.42
C ILE A 366 23.17 -17.51 2.24
N PRO A 367 21.98 -17.18 2.78
CA PRO A 367 21.14 -18.15 3.45
C PRO A 367 20.50 -19.08 2.42
N LEU A 368 20.32 -20.35 2.81
CA LEU A 368 19.77 -21.42 1.98
C LEU A 368 18.33 -21.78 2.32
#